data_AF-A0A960MH28-F1
#
_entry.id   AF-A0A960MH28-F1
#
_cell.length_a   1.000
_cell.length_b   1.000
_cell.length_c   1.000
_cell.angle_alpha   90.00
_cell.angle_beta   90.00
_cell.angle_gamma   90.00
#
_symmetry.space_group_name_H-M   'P 1'
#
loop_
_entity.id
_entity.type
_entity.pdbx_description
1 polymer ?
#
loop_
_entity_poly.entity_id
_entity_poly.type
_entity_poly.pdbx_seq_one_letter_code
_entity_poly.pdbx_strand_id
1 'polypeptide(L)'
;MMPDPLTATAILRRVGQGFFYTCEVHCPQHVEPIRFVYDCGSKPRTKYLETAVDGYADELSGESLDFFVVSHYDEDHVNGIDRLLSAGVQIDTIFLPYLTPLQRLLIGLRSHDFPGWYADFIENPVRFFGDRGVRRVVLVIGGGNEPGDQDEEGEEPPPPFLDGPGEGRDFPRDIKPLIGRPVPGEFSASDAGGSTGGVEVEAMSDRGQARIGFCWQFKFFNYDRFPPETDSLTTRAAISADSSRDPKVVRWKAFATGLLDVLGADEIDPFRVIEAIRDEDFRKAVKEAHRPIHSDYNDISMALWHGPAHQLAMGAWIRARDDLRQHFRGWDQANEFISEGGTLLTGDLGLKKKTVFDEFEDHYDGYFPSTAFVATPHHGSRRSWNPRILPLLPSETAFFLSA
;
A
#
# COMPACT_ATOMS: atom_id res chain seq x y z
N MET A 1 -9.69 29.90 -24.40
CA MET A 1 -8.58 29.30 -23.62
C MET A 1 -8.82 27.80 -23.70
N MET A 2 -7.90 26.99 -24.20
CA MET A 2 -8.06 25.54 -24.08
C MET A 2 -7.94 25.18 -22.59
N PRO A 3 -8.75 24.26 -22.04
CA PRO A 3 -8.54 23.81 -20.67
C PRO A 3 -7.10 23.29 -20.54
N ASP A 4 -6.46 23.58 -19.42
CA ASP A 4 -5.11 23.06 -19.14
C ASP A 4 -5.15 21.52 -19.26
N PRO A 5 -4.15 20.89 -19.89
CA PRO A 5 -4.16 19.45 -20.07
C PRO A 5 -4.07 18.74 -18.71
N LEU A 6 -4.75 17.59 -18.58
CA LEU A 6 -4.52 16.66 -17.48
C LEU A 6 -3.02 16.32 -17.45
N THR A 7 -2.33 16.59 -16.35
CA THR A 7 -0.90 16.26 -16.22
C THR A 7 -0.61 15.69 -14.85
N ALA A 8 0.42 14.85 -14.75
CA ALA A 8 0.88 14.33 -13.48
C ALA A 8 2.41 14.45 -13.35
N THR A 9 2.90 14.84 -12.19
CA THR A 9 4.33 14.85 -11.88
C THR A 9 4.59 13.83 -10.79
N ALA A 10 5.31 12.78 -11.14
CA ALA A 10 5.69 11.68 -10.27
C ALA A 10 7.18 11.78 -9.91
N ILE A 11 7.52 11.67 -8.64
CA ILE A 11 8.92 11.76 -8.19
C ILE A 11 9.22 10.56 -7.32
N LEU A 12 10.20 9.75 -7.75
CA LEU A 12 10.81 8.76 -6.88
C LEU A 12 11.88 9.48 -6.05
N ARG A 13 11.64 9.61 -4.76
CA ARG A 13 12.55 10.26 -3.83
C ARG A 13 13.65 9.25 -3.45
N ARG A 14 14.92 9.64 -3.63
CA ARG A 14 16.07 8.77 -3.32
C ARG A 14 16.24 8.62 -1.80
N VAL A 15 15.77 7.48 -1.28
CA VAL A 15 15.84 7.18 0.16
C VAL A 15 16.80 6.03 0.50
N GLY A 16 17.24 5.26 -0.49
CA GLY A 16 18.11 4.09 -0.35
C GLY A 16 17.31 2.79 -0.48
N GLN A 17 17.62 1.78 0.35
CA GLN A 17 16.84 0.54 0.44
C GLN A 17 15.52 0.85 1.16
N GLY A 18 14.44 1.00 0.39
CA GLY A 18 13.13 1.47 0.83
C GLY A 18 12.33 2.00 -0.35
N PHE A 19 11.26 2.74 -0.10
CA PHE A 19 10.51 3.40 -1.17
C PHE A 19 9.89 4.70 -0.66
N PHE A 20 9.93 5.73 -1.51
CA PHE A 20 9.24 6.99 -1.26
C PHE A 20 8.89 7.63 -2.60
N TYR A 21 7.61 7.59 -2.94
CA TYR A 21 7.08 8.09 -4.19
C TYR A 21 6.07 9.19 -3.93
N THR A 22 6.18 10.32 -4.61
CA THR A 22 5.25 11.46 -4.50
C THR A 22 4.67 11.77 -5.87
N CYS A 23 3.39 12.09 -5.96
CA CYS A 23 2.75 12.45 -7.22
C CYS A 23 1.79 13.62 -7.06
N GLU A 24 1.84 14.57 -8.00
CA GLU A 24 0.90 15.67 -8.12
C GLU A 24 0.14 15.57 -9.44
N VAL A 25 -1.19 15.47 -9.39
CA VAL A 25 -2.07 15.39 -10.55
C VAL A 25 -2.82 16.70 -10.72
N HIS A 26 -2.57 17.38 -11.84
CA HIS A 26 -3.29 18.58 -12.25
C HIS A 26 -4.47 18.16 -13.12
N CYS A 27 -5.65 18.15 -12.52
CA CYS A 27 -6.90 17.79 -13.18
C CYS A 27 -7.62 19.06 -13.63
N PRO A 28 -8.15 19.13 -14.86
CA PRO A 28 -8.92 20.31 -15.32
C PRO A 28 -10.19 20.57 -14.48
N GLN A 29 -10.63 19.57 -13.71
CA GLN A 29 -11.80 19.59 -12.84
C GLN A 29 -11.53 20.17 -11.44
N HIS A 30 -10.26 20.46 -11.12
CA HIS A 30 -9.85 20.96 -9.80
C HIS A 30 -8.94 22.18 -9.95
N VAL A 31 -9.09 23.15 -9.04
CA VAL A 31 -8.27 24.38 -9.04
C VAL A 31 -6.85 24.09 -8.57
N GLU A 32 -6.71 23.30 -7.52
CA GLU A 32 -5.42 22.87 -7.00
C GLU A 32 -5.11 21.45 -7.46
N PRO A 33 -3.82 21.07 -7.56
CA PRO A 33 -3.44 19.72 -7.86
C PRO A 33 -3.80 18.78 -6.70
N ILE A 34 -4.11 17.54 -7.08
CA ILE A 34 -4.26 16.43 -6.16
C ILE A 34 -2.87 15.88 -5.85
N ARG A 35 -2.57 15.67 -4.57
CA ARG A 35 -1.26 15.19 -4.09
C ARG A 35 -1.40 13.85 -3.40
N PHE A 36 -0.58 12.89 -3.79
CA PHE A 36 -0.48 11.64 -3.06
C PHE A 36 0.95 11.11 -2.91
N VAL A 37 1.11 10.30 -1.86
CA VAL A 37 2.34 9.58 -1.55
C VAL A 37 2.10 8.07 -1.63
N TYR A 38 3.08 7.32 -2.10
CA TYR A 38 3.14 5.85 -1.99
C TYR A 38 4.45 5.47 -1.29
N ASP A 39 4.31 4.89 -0.10
CA ASP A 39 5.36 4.64 0.90
C ASP A 39 6.19 5.87 1.30
N CYS A 40 6.84 5.78 2.45
CA CYS A 40 7.79 6.77 2.92
C CYS A 40 8.74 6.11 3.92
N GLY A 41 9.77 5.42 3.42
CA GLY A 41 10.72 4.76 4.31
C GLY A 41 12.03 4.33 3.67
N SER A 42 12.98 3.98 4.53
CA SER A 42 14.21 3.28 4.15
C SER A 42 14.91 2.62 5.34
N LYS A 43 15.58 1.47 5.12
CA LYS A 43 16.44 0.79 6.09
C LYS A 43 17.82 0.45 5.50
N PRO A 44 18.95 0.78 6.18
CA PRO A 44 19.01 1.51 7.44
C PRO A 44 18.43 2.91 7.30
N ARG A 45 17.85 3.46 8.37
CA ARG A 45 17.36 4.84 8.33
C ARG A 45 18.54 5.76 8.00
N THR A 46 18.45 6.44 6.87
CA THR A 46 19.54 7.25 6.34
C THR A 46 19.23 8.74 6.44
N LYS A 47 20.28 9.56 6.39
CA LYS A 47 20.16 11.00 6.12
C LYS A 47 19.43 11.30 4.79
N TYR A 48 19.41 10.35 3.85
CA TYR A 48 18.72 10.49 2.57
C TYR A 48 17.21 10.48 2.77
N LEU A 49 16.70 9.54 3.58
CA LEU A 49 15.29 9.54 3.98
C LEU A 49 14.91 10.85 4.66
N GLU A 50 15.69 11.28 5.66
CA GLU A 50 15.36 12.50 6.41
C GLU A 50 15.36 13.74 5.50
N THR A 51 16.37 13.89 4.64
CA THR A 51 16.44 14.99 3.67
C THR A 51 15.26 14.96 2.70
N ALA A 52 14.88 13.78 2.21
CA ALA A 52 13.78 13.63 1.26
C ALA A 52 12.42 13.97 1.91
N VAL A 53 12.21 13.52 3.16
CA VAL A 53 10.98 13.81 3.91
C VAL A 53 10.87 15.30 4.22
N ASP A 54 11.94 15.90 4.74
CA ASP A 54 11.96 17.33 5.07
C ASP A 54 11.79 18.18 3.80
N GLY A 55 12.50 17.83 2.73
CA GLY A 55 12.39 18.52 1.44
C GLY A 55 10.98 18.43 0.86
N TYR A 56 10.30 17.28 0.97
CA TYR A 56 8.92 17.16 0.53
C TYR A 56 7.94 17.95 1.41
N ALA A 57 8.13 17.93 2.73
CA ALA A 57 7.32 18.74 3.64
C ALA A 57 7.46 20.25 3.32
N ASP A 58 8.67 20.71 3.01
CA ASP A 58 8.92 22.09 2.56
C ASP A 58 8.25 22.39 1.21
N GLU A 59 8.31 21.45 0.25
CA GLU A 59 7.66 21.57 -1.06
C GLU A 59 6.13 21.70 -0.94
N LEU A 60 5.50 20.99 0.01
CA LEU A 60 4.08 21.15 0.29
C LEU A 60 3.74 22.53 0.85
N SER A 61 4.69 23.22 1.49
CA SER A 61 4.51 24.61 1.97
C SER A 61 3.25 24.81 2.86
N GLY A 62 2.87 23.78 3.61
CA GLY A 62 1.68 23.79 4.48
C GLY A 62 0.39 23.30 3.81
N GLU A 63 0.42 22.95 2.52
CA GLU A 63 -0.68 22.27 1.83
C GLU A 63 -0.88 20.84 2.38
N SER A 64 -2.11 20.35 2.30
CA SER A 64 -2.45 18.97 2.69
C SER A 64 -2.15 17.96 1.59
N LEU A 65 -1.84 16.73 2.00
CA LEU A 65 -1.88 15.55 1.13
C LEU A 65 -3.30 15.03 1.03
N ASP A 66 -3.79 14.85 -0.20
CA ASP A 66 -5.10 14.25 -0.42
C ASP A 66 -5.05 12.75 -0.06
N PHE A 67 -3.99 12.02 -0.48
CA PHE A 67 -3.88 10.58 -0.21
C PHE A 67 -2.47 10.13 0.21
N PHE A 68 -2.40 9.14 1.09
CA PHE A 68 -1.18 8.39 1.38
C PHE A 68 -1.46 6.90 1.25
N VAL A 69 -0.62 6.19 0.52
CA VAL A 69 -0.74 4.75 0.32
C VAL A 69 0.44 4.05 0.97
N VAL A 70 0.18 3.12 1.88
CA VAL A 70 1.21 2.24 2.46
C VAL A 70 1.16 0.91 1.71
N SER A 71 2.26 0.48 1.11
CA SER A 71 2.32 -0.79 0.37
C SER A 71 2.59 -1.99 1.26
N HIS A 72 3.39 -1.80 2.32
CA HIS A 72 3.81 -2.84 3.25
C HIS A 72 4.06 -2.23 4.63
N TYR A 73 3.83 -3.00 5.69
CA TYR A 73 4.07 -2.56 7.07
C TYR A 73 5.52 -2.80 7.55
N ASP A 74 6.43 -3.12 6.63
CA ASP A 74 7.84 -3.35 6.95
C ASP A 74 8.46 -1.96 7.21
N GLU A 75 9.37 -1.88 8.18
CA GLU A 75 9.88 -0.61 8.71
C GLU A 75 10.47 0.30 7.63
N ASP A 76 11.11 -0.26 6.60
CA ASP A 76 11.67 0.45 5.44
C ASP A 76 10.65 1.02 4.46
N HIS A 77 9.36 0.82 4.69
CA HIS A 77 8.28 1.48 3.94
C HIS A 77 7.58 2.57 4.73
N VAL A 78 7.66 2.52 6.07
CA VAL A 78 6.84 3.35 6.96
C VAL A 78 7.62 4.25 7.92
N ASN A 79 8.93 4.05 8.08
CA ASN A 79 9.72 4.77 9.10
C ASN A 79 9.99 6.26 8.80
N GLY A 80 9.57 6.78 7.66
CA GLY A 80 9.51 8.21 7.34
C GLY A 80 8.16 8.85 7.65
N ILE A 81 7.09 8.06 7.81
CA ILE A 81 5.71 8.56 8.03
C ILE A 81 5.62 9.40 9.31
N ASP A 82 6.17 8.91 10.42
CA ASP A 82 6.13 9.63 11.70
C ASP A 82 6.87 10.97 11.62
N ARG A 83 7.96 11.04 10.82
CA ARG A 83 8.68 12.29 10.55
C ARG A 83 7.86 13.25 9.68
N LEU A 84 7.22 12.75 8.62
CA LEU A 84 6.38 13.54 7.72
C LEU A 84 5.21 14.19 8.48
N LEU A 85 4.52 13.41 9.32
CA LEU A 85 3.43 13.89 10.17
C LEU A 85 3.93 14.88 11.24
N SER A 86 5.09 14.60 11.85
CA SER A 86 5.70 15.50 12.83
C SER A 86 6.17 16.84 12.22
N ALA A 87 6.43 16.88 10.92
CA ALA A 87 6.73 18.11 10.19
C ALA A 87 5.48 18.97 9.92
N GLY A 88 4.28 18.52 10.33
CA GLY A 88 3.03 19.26 10.20
C GLY A 88 2.27 18.97 8.91
N VAL A 89 2.71 18.00 8.11
CA VAL A 89 1.99 17.58 6.90
C VAL A 89 0.66 16.94 7.31
N GLN A 90 -0.43 17.51 6.83
CA GLN A 90 -1.77 16.96 7.04
C GLN A 90 -2.11 15.98 5.93
N ILE A 91 -2.72 14.85 6.30
CA ILE A 91 -3.14 13.82 5.35
C ILE A 91 -4.65 13.64 5.48
N ASP A 92 -5.36 13.81 4.37
CA ASP A 92 -6.81 13.64 4.33
C ASP A 92 -7.19 12.16 4.43
N THR A 93 -6.72 11.34 3.49
CA THR A 93 -7.08 9.92 3.40
C THR A 93 -5.86 9.02 3.32
N ILE A 94 -5.87 7.90 4.04
CA ILE A 94 -4.82 6.87 3.97
C ILE A 94 -5.36 5.54 3.50
N PHE A 95 -4.74 4.95 2.49
CA PHE A 95 -4.99 3.59 2.03
C PHE A 95 -3.98 2.63 2.66
N LEU A 96 -4.49 1.62 3.36
CA LEU A 96 -3.69 0.58 4.00
C LEU A 96 -4.11 -0.78 3.48
N PRO A 97 -3.18 -1.71 3.18
CA PRO A 97 -3.54 -3.11 3.06
C PRO A 97 -4.16 -3.55 4.38
N TYR A 98 -5.33 -4.17 4.30
CA TYR A 98 -5.88 -4.85 5.47
C TYR A 98 -4.99 -6.04 5.81
N LEU A 99 -4.56 -6.07 7.08
CA LEU A 99 -3.76 -7.14 7.66
C LEU A 99 -4.36 -7.53 9.00
N THR A 100 -4.68 -8.81 9.15
CA THR A 100 -5.11 -9.40 10.41
C THR A 100 -4.08 -9.14 11.52
N PRO A 101 -4.47 -9.14 12.80
CA PRO A 101 -3.54 -9.02 13.93
C PRO A 101 -2.35 -9.98 13.84
N LEU A 102 -2.58 -11.21 13.39
CA LEU A 102 -1.53 -12.22 13.27
C LEU A 102 -0.55 -11.89 12.14
N GLN A 103 -1.02 -11.41 10.99
CA GLN A 103 -0.15 -10.89 9.92
C GLN A 103 0.71 -9.73 10.40
N ARG A 104 0.10 -8.78 11.13
CA ARG A 104 0.79 -7.62 11.70
C ARG A 104 1.85 -8.04 12.72
N LEU A 105 1.57 -9.03 13.56
CA LEU A 105 2.57 -9.66 14.43
C LEU A 105 3.75 -10.21 13.62
N LEU A 106 3.49 -11.04 12.61
CA LEU A 106 4.54 -11.68 11.82
C LEU A 106 5.46 -10.65 11.15
N ILE A 107 4.89 -9.56 10.66
CA ILE A 107 5.63 -8.42 10.11
C ILE A 107 6.46 -7.75 11.20
N GLY A 108 5.85 -7.39 12.33
CA GLY A 108 6.54 -6.72 13.44
C GLY A 108 7.75 -7.48 13.98
N LEU A 109 7.71 -8.82 14.00
CA LEU A 109 8.82 -9.69 14.44
C LEU A 109 10.09 -9.60 13.57
N ARG A 110 9.96 -9.05 12.35
CA ARG A 110 11.08 -8.83 11.41
C ARG A 110 11.89 -7.61 11.78
N SER A 111 11.28 -6.61 12.43
CA SER A 111 12.02 -5.43 12.87
C SER A 111 13.03 -5.79 13.97
N HIS A 112 14.18 -5.11 13.92
CA HIS A 112 15.26 -5.29 14.88
C HIS A 112 15.14 -4.28 16.03
N ASP A 113 14.88 -3.01 15.73
CA ASP A 113 14.93 -1.91 16.70
C ASP A 113 13.56 -1.49 17.26
N PHE A 114 12.49 -2.23 16.93
CA PHE A 114 11.08 -2.11 17.36
C PHE A 114 10.72 -0.86 18.21
N PRO A 115 10.78 0.34 17.62
CA PRO A 115 10.57 1.59 18.35
C PRO A 115 9.09 1.79 18.72
N GLY A 116 8.82 2.65 19.71
CA GLY A 116 7.46 2.89 20.22
C GLY A 116 6.45 3.26 19.15
N TRP A 117 6.80 4.16 18.22
CA TRP A 117 5.91 4.53 17.11
C TRP A 117 5.57 3.34 16.20
N TYR A 118 6.51 2.42 16.00
CA TYR A 118 6.29 1.23 15.17
C TYR A 118 5.46 0.19 15.92
N ALA A 119 5.63 0.07 17.24
CA ALA A 119 4.75 -0.71 18.09
C ALA A 119 3.30 -0.21 18.00
N ASP A 120 3.10 1.11 18.11
CA ASP A 120 1.77 1.74 17.97
C ASP A 120 1.16 1.46 16.59
N PHE A 121 1.96 1.59 15.53
CA PHE A 121 1.53 1.35 14.15
C PHE A 121 1.14 -0.11 13.91
N ILE A 122 1.97 -1.07 14.33
CA ILE A 122 1.71 -2.49 14.13
C ILE A 122 0.50 -2.94 14.97
N GLU A 123 0.38 -2.45 16.20
CA GLU A 123 -0.72 -2.81 17.09
C GLU A 123 -2.08 -2.33 16.59
N ASN A 124 -2.16 -1.05 16.19
CA ASN A 124 -3.40 -0.48 15.69
C ASN A 124 -3.10 0.63 14.67
N PRO A 125 -2.98 0.30 13.38
CA PRO A 125 -2.61 1.27 12.35
C PRO A 125 -3.69 2.33 12.16
N VAL A 126 -4.97 1.98 12.31
CA VAL A 126 -6.10 2.93 12.23
C VAL A 126 -5.98 3.99 13.31
N ARG A 127 -5.81 3.57 14.57
CA ARG A 127 -5.62 4.49 15.70
C ARG A 127 -4.32 5.28 15.57
N PHE A 128 -3.22 4.65 15.12
CA PHE A 128 -1.94 5.32 14.90
C PHE A 128 -2.09 6.58 14.04
N PHE A 129 -2.89 6.50 12.98
CA PHE A 129 -3.19 7.62 12.09
C PHE A 129 -4.27 8.57 12.65
N GLY A 130 -5.32 8.04 13.27
CA GLY A 130 -6.36 8.85 13.90
C GLY A 130 -5.81 9.76 15.01
N ASP A 131 -4.95 9.22 15.88
CA ASP A 131 -4.26 9.98 16.94
C ASP A 131 -3.30 11.04 16.36
N ARG A 132 -2.97 10.98 15.07
CA ARG A 132 -2.12 11.94 14.33
C ARG A 132 -2.91 12.87 13.39
N GLY A 133 -4.24 12.90 13.52
CA GLY A 133 -5.10 13.88 12.83
C GLY A 133 -5.43 13.55 11.38
N VAL A 134 -5.20 12.31 10.94
CA VAL A 134 -5.71 11.84 9.65
C VAL A 134 -7.23 11.82 9.69
N ARG A 135 -7.91 12.25 8.61
CA ARG A 135 -9.38 12.30 8.56
C ARG A 135 -9.99 10.94 8.28
N ARG A 136 -9.44 10.20 7.32
CA ARG A 136 -9.98 8.92 6.85
C ARG A 136 -8.92 7.85 6.65
N VAL A 137 -9.22 6.62 7.05
CA VAL A 137 -8.46 5.41 6.71
C VAL A 137 -9.35 4.48 5.87
N VAL A 138 -8.83 4.06 4.71
CA VAL A 138 -9.45 3.08 3.82
C VAL A 138 -8.62 1.80 3.86
N LEU A 139 -9.23 0.73 4.35
CA LEU A 139 -8.64 -0.61 4.38
C LEU A 139 -8.88 -1.32 3.06
N VAL A 140 -7.82 -1.61 2.32
CA VAL A 140 -7.87 -2.36 1.07
C VAL A 140 -7.79 -3.85 1.38
N ILE A 141 -8.90 -4.57 1.20
CA ILE A 141 -9.01 -5.98 1.49
C ILE A 141 -8.65 -6.78 0.24
N GLY A 142 -7.64 -7.63 0.39
CA GLY A 142 -7.19 -8.57 -0.63
C GLY A 142 -7.97 -9.88 -0.58
N GLY A 143 -8.08 -10.55 -1.73
CA GLY A 143 -8.72 -11.86 -1.82
C GLY A 143 -10.26 -11.80 -1.84
N GLY A 144 -10.85 -12.71 -2.62
CA GLY A 144 -12.30 -12.81 -2.82
C GLY A 144 -12.68 -12.90 -4.30
N ASN A 145 -13.24 -14.05 -4.68
CA ASN A 145 -14.26 -14.10 -5.74
C ASN A 145 -15.59 -14.25 -5.00
N GLU A 146 -15.99 -13.24 -4.22
CA GLU A 146 -17.32 -13.30 -3.62
C GLU A 146 -18.36 -13.01 -4.71
N PRO A 147 -19.56 -13.64 -4.64
CA PRO A 147 -20.64 -13.35 -5.57
C PRO A 147 -21.08 -11.88 -5.43
N GLY A 148 -20.50 -11.00 -6.24
CA GLY A 148 -20.63 -9.54 -6.11
C GLY A 148 -19.37 -8.78 -6.54
N ASP A 149 -18.20 -9.44 -6.57
CA ASP A 149 -16.94 -8.88 -7.11
C ASP A 149 -16.87 -8.89 -8.65
N GLN A 150 -18.02 -9.03 -9.33
CA GLN A 150 -18.03 -8.81 -10.77
C GLN A 150 -17.67 -7.34 -10.99
N ASP A 151 -16.71 -7.09 -11.87
CA ASP A 151 -16.50 -5.75 -12.40
C ASP A 151 -17.89 -5.27 -12.83
N GLU A 152 -18.47 -4.30 -12.11
CA GLU A 152 -19.59 -3.56 -12.68
C GLU A 152 -19.02 -3.06 -14.01
N GLU A 153 -19.50 -3.60 -15.13
CA GLU A 153 -19.25 -3.04 -16.46
C GLU A 153 -19.53 -1.56 -16.28
N GLY A 154 -18.44 -0.78 -16.24
CA GLY A 154 -18.49 0.54 -15.65
C GLY A 154 -19.68 1.27 -16.24
N GLU A 155 -20.55 1.84 -15.39
CA GLU A 155 -21.57 2.77 -15.88
C GLU A 155 -20.88 3.64 -16.92
N GLU A 156 -21.36 3.59 -18.17
CA GLU A 156 -20.81 4.42 -19.23
C GLU A 156 -20.78 5.83 -18.64
N PRO A 157 -19.59 6.43 -18.43
CA PRO A 157 -19.53 7.73 -17.82
C PRO A 157 -20.36 8.65 -18.71
N PRO A 158 -21.19 9.54 -18.14
CA PRO A 158 -21.93 10.49 -18.93
C PRO A 158 -20.95 11.20 -19.89
N PRO A 159 -21.37 11.50 -21.14
CA PRO A 159 -20.45 11.96 -22.18
C PRO A 159 -19.57 13.10 -21.66
N PRO A 160 -18.25 13.09 -21.94
CA PRO A 160 -17.28 13.93 -21.23
C PRO A 160 -17.41 15.45 -21.42
N PHE A 161 -18.48 15.95 -22.05
CA PHE A 161 -18.62 17.35 -22.47
C PHE A 161 -20.06 17.90 -22.50
N LEU A 162 -21.06 17.29 -21.86
CA LEU A 162 -22.42 17.84 -21.98
C LEU A 162 -22.62 19.19 -21.27
N ASP A 163 -21.78 19.52 -20.29
CA ASP A 163 -21.57 20.89 -19.87
C ASP A 163 -20.07 21.17 -20.03
N GLY A 164 -19.70 22.26 -20.70
CA GLY A 164 -18.30 22.71 -20.75
C GLY A 164 -17.72 22.91 -19.34
N PRO A 165 -16.43 23.30 -19.19
CA PRO A 165 -15.89 23.69 -17.89
C PRO A 165 -16.77 24.83 -17.35
N GLY A 166 -17.71 24.50 -16.47
CA GLY A 166 -18.47 25.49 -15.76
C GLY A 166 -17.44 26.22 -14.91
N GLU A 167 -17.15 27.48 -15.27
CA GLU A 167 -16.25 28.33 -14.53
C GLU A 167 -16.57 28.20 -13.02
N GLY A 168 -15.65 27.63 -12.25
CA GLY A 168 -15.74 27.58 -10.79
C GLY A 168 -16.47 26.39 -10.14
N ARG A 169 -16.70 25.26 -10.82
CA ARG A 169 -17.09 24.00 -10.12
C ARG A 169 -15.84 23.20 -9.73
N ASP A 170 -15.43 23.28 -8.47
CA ASP A 170 -14.50 22.32 -7.87
C ASP A 170 -15.28 21.02 -7.59
N PHE A 171 -14.91 19.92 -8.25
CA PHE A 171 -15.51 18.63 -7.94
C PHE A 171 -15.07 18.18 -6.54
N PRO A 172 -15.85 17.33 -5.83
CA PRO A 172 -15.37 16.76 -4.58
C PRO A 172 -14.04 16.04 -4.83
N ARG A 173 -12.99 16.40 -4.08
CA ARG A 173 -11.72 15.66 -4.06
C ARG A 173 -11.84 14.28 -3.41
N ASP A 174 -13.01 13.97 -2.90
CA ASP A 174 -13.28 12.75 -2.17
C ASP A 174 -13.15 11.53 -3.08
N ILE A 175 -12.13 10.70 -2.82
CA ILE A 175 -12.02 9.38 -3.44
C ILE A 175 -13.12 8.50 -2.89
N LYS A 176 -13.92 7.95 -3.81
CA LYS A 176 -14.95 6.97 -3.47
C LYS A 176 -14.49 5.58 -3.88
N PRO A 177 -14.45 4.62 -2.95
CA PRO A 177 -14.31 3.23 -3.30
C PRO A 177 -15.49 2.79 -4.17
N LEU A 178 -15.21 2.18 -5.30
CA LEU A 178 -16.27 1.64 -6.16
C LEU A 178 -16.88 0.35 -5.60
N ILE A 179 -16.08 -0.46 -4.90
CA ILE A 179 -16.53 -1.72 -4.30
C ILE A 179 -16.21 -1.69 -2.81
N GLY A 180 -17.19 -1.23 -2.01
CA GLY A 180 -17.09 -1.18 -0.56
C GLY A 180 -17.15 -2.58 0.08
N ARG A 181 -16.51 -2.74 1.24
CA ARG A 181 -16.55 -3.93 2.09
C ARG A 181 -16.97 -3.55 3.50
N PRO A 182 -17.52 -4.48 4.29
CA PRO A 182 -17.68 -4.27 5.73
C PRO A 182 -16.32 -3.98 6.37
N VAL A 183 -16.28 -2.99 7.26
CA VAL A 183 -15.08 -2.72 8.08
C VAL A 183 -14.82 -3.94 8.97
N PRO A 184 -13.59 -4.49 9.00
CA PRO A 184 -13.22 -5.58 9.90
C PRO A 184 -13.60 -5.27 11.35
N GLY A 185 -14.13 -6.27 12.07
CA GLY A 185 -14.69 -6.09 13.42
C GLY A 185 -13.75 -5.39 14.40
N GLU A 186 -12.44 -5.66 14.31
CA GLU A 186 -11.41 -5.00 15.14
C GLU A 186 -11.33 -3.48 14.99
N PHE A 187 -11.86 -2.93 13.89
CA PHE A 187 -11.94 -1.49 13.62
C PHE A 187 -13.39 -0.99 13.56
N SER A 188 -14.37 -1.83 13.89
CA SER A 188 -15.78 -1.43 13.94
C SER A 188 -16.09 -0.64 15.21
N ALA A 189 -16.85 0.45 15.08
CA ALA A 189 -17.29 1.29 16.19
C ALA A 189 -18.22 0.55 17.20
N SER A 190 -18.73 -0.64 16.85
CA SER A 190 -19.62 -1.45 17.70
C SER A 190 -18.89 -2.28 18.76
N ASP A 191 -17.60 -2.54 18.59
CA ASP A 191 -16.83 -3.41 19.47
C ASP A 191 -16.11 -2.53 20.52
N ALA A 192 -16.59 -2.62 21.76
CA ALA A 192 -16.38 -1.70 22.87
C ALA A 192 -14.94 -1.61 23.45
N GLY A 193 -13.91 -1.64 22.60
CA GLY A 193 -12.50 -1.50 22.98
C GLY A 193 -11.59 -0.82 21.95
N GLY A 194 -11.99 -0.70 20.68
CA GLY A 194 -11.18 -0.08 19.62
C GLY A 194 -11.48 1.40 19.45
N SER A 195 -10.71 2.29 20.09
CA SER A 195 -10.76 3.72 19.74
C SER A 195 -10.12 3.91 18.35
N THR A 196 -10.86 4.46 17.39
CA THR A 196 -10.34 4.81 16.05
C THR A 196 -9.53 6.11 16.07
N GLY A 197 -9.33 6.73 17.24
CA GLY A 197 -8.73 8.07 17.34
C GLY A 197 -9.60 9.17 16.70
N GLY A 198 -10.88 8.90 16.46
CA GLY A 198 -11.80 9.82 15.79
C GLY A 198 -11.71 9.83 14.27
N VAL A 199 -10.93 8.91 13.67
CA VAL A 199 -10.82 8.77 12.21
C VAL A 199 -12.04 8.05 11.62
N GLU A 200 -12.44 8.45 10.42
CA GLU A 200 -13.39 7.72 9.58
C GLU A 200 -12.71 6.44 9.05
N VAL A 201 -13.37 5.29 9.20
CA VAL A 201 -12.83 4.01 8.73
C VAL A 201 -13.76 3.43 7.68
N GLU A 202 -13.21 3.18 6.51
CA GLU A 202 -13.86 2.49 5.41
C GLU A 202 -13.06 1.23 5.04
N ALA A 203 -13.71 0.28 4.37
CA ALA A 203 -13.04 -0.85 3.76
C ALA A 203 -13.50 -1.03 2.31
N MET A 204 -12.60 -1.49 1.45
CA MET A 204 -12.88 -1.72 0.04
C MET A 204 -12.24 -3.01 -0.46
N SER A 205 -12.86 -3.60 -1.48
CA SER A 205 -12.28 -4.73 -2.23
C SER A 205 -11.14 -4.21 -3.09
N ASP A 206 -10.01 -4.92 -3.14
CA ASP A 206 -8.94 -4.61 -4.09
C ASP A 206 -9.37 -4.82 -5.56
N ARG A 207 -10.39 -5.67 -5.79
CA ARG A 207 -11.09 -5.78 -7.08
C ARG A 207 -11.79 -4.48 -7.49
N GLY A 208 -12.09 -3.58 -6.55
CA GLY A 208 -12.64 -2.26 -6.85
C GLY A 208 -11.62 -1.30 -7.48
N GLN A 209 -12.03 -0.04 -7.61
CA GLN A 209 -11.15 1.07 -7.95
C GLN A 209 -11.44 2.22 -7.00
N ALA A 210 -10.48 3.14 -6.92
CA ALA A 210 -10.67 4.47 -6.37
C ALA A 210 -10.55 5.48 -7.51
N ARG A 211 -11.36 6.53 -7.50
CA ARG A 211 -11.35 7.55 -8.57
C ARG A 211 -11.44 8.95 -8.00
N ILE A 212 -10.85 9.88 -8.74
CA ILE A 212 -11.02 11.31 -8.53
C ILE A 212 -11.76 11.87 -9.74
N GLY A 213 -13.06 12.08 -9.56
CA GLY A 213 -13.97 12.44 -10.62
C GLY A 213 -13.82 11.51 -11.84
N PHE A 214 -13.63 12.11 -13.01
CA PHE A 214 -13.35 11.40 -14.26
C PHE A 214 -11.91 11.58 -14.74
N CYS A 215 -11.04 12.14 -13.90
CA CYS A 215 -9.68 12.52 -14.31
C CYS A 215 -8.66 11.43 -14.03
N TRP A 216 -8.68 10.86 -12.82
CA TRP A 216 -7.64 9.95 -12.35
C TRP A 216 -8.24 8.77 -11.60
N GLN A 217 -7.59 7.62 -11.71
CA GLN A 217 -8.04 6.38 -11.09
C GLN A 217 -6.87 5.62 -10.47
N PHE A 218 -7.20 4.78 -9.50
CA PHE A 218 -6.31 3.97 -8.68
C PHE A 218 -6.88 2.54 -8.62
N LYS A 219 -6.06 1.55 -8.97
CA LYS A 219 -6.37 0.12 -8.93
C LYS A 219 -5.37 -0.57 -8.01
N PHE A 220 -5.84 -0.94 -6.82
CA PHE A 220 -5.03 -1.59 -5.80
C PHE A 220 -5.06 -3.10 -5.97
N PHE A 221 -3.95 -3.77 -5.72
CA PHE A 221 -3.87 -5.22 -5.62
C PHE A 221 -3.23 -5.59 -4.30
N ASN A 222 -4.03 -6.06 -3.34
CA ASN A 222 -3.53 -6.48 -2.04
C ASN A 222 -3.44 -8.01 -2.02
N TYR A 223 -2.23 -8.54 -2.15
CA TYR A 223 -2.05 -9.98 -2.20
C TYR A 223 -2.08 -10.59 -0.78
N ASP A 224 -3.22 -11.14 -0.37
CA ASP A 224 -3.34 -11.90 0.88
C ASP A 224 -2.81 -13.34 0.70
N ARG A 225 -2.00 -13.79 1.66
CA ARG A 225 -1.22 -15.04 1.62
C ARG A 225 -1.58 -16.05 2.68
N PHE A 226 -2.44 -15.71 3.63
CA PHE A 226 -2.77 -16.69 4.66
C PHE A 226 -3.53 -17.85 4.01
N PRO A 227 -2.96 -19.07 4.00
CA PRO A 227 -3.63 -20.20 3.37
C PRO A 227 -4.95 -20.42 4.10
N PRO A 228 -6.10 -20.50 3.40
CA PRO A 228 -7.40 -20.74 4.05
C PRO A 228 -7.40 -22.02 4.90
N GLU A 229 -6.54 -22.99 4.56
CA GLU A 229 -6.36 -24.23 5.31
C GLU A 229 -5.79 -24.00 6.72
N THR A 230 -5.18 -22.85 6.99
CA THR A 230 -4.59 -22.49 8.28
C THR A 230 -5.52 -21.68 9.19
N ASP A 231 -6.57 -21.07 8.64
CA ASP A 231 -7.49 -20.19 9.39
C ASP A 231 -8.22 -20.90 10.53
N SER A 232 -8.47 -22.21 10.37
CA SER A 232 -9.11 -23.03 11.41
C SER A 232 -8.14 -23.61 12.44
N LEU A 233 -6.83 -23.48 12.23
CA LEU A 233 -5.78 -24.09 13.04
C LEU A 233 -5.27 -23.13 14.11
N THR A 234 -6.19 -22.55 14.87
CA THR A 234 -5.93 -21.56 15.92
C THR A 234 -6.00 -22.12 17.34
N THR A 235 -6.51 -23.35 17.52
CA THR A 235 -6.62 -24.01 18.83
C THR A 235 -5.75 -25.25 18.92
N ARG A 236 -5.30 -25.60 20.13
CA ARG A 236 -4.56 -26.86 20.36
C ARG A 236 -5.35 -28.09 19.90
N ALA A 237 -6.66 -28.07 20.13
CA ALA A 237 -7.55 -29.15 19.72
C ALA A 237 -7.60 -29.29 18.19
N ALA A 238 -7.79 -28.18 17.45
CA ALA A 238 -7.82 -28.20 15.99
C ALA A 238 -6.47 -28.64 15.40
N ILE A 239 -5.36 -28.11 15.92
CA ILE A 239 -4.00 -28.46 15.50
C ILE A 239 -3.74 -29.97 15.71
N SER A 240 -4.15 -30.52 16.87
CA SER A 240 -3.94 -31.93 17.20
C SER A 240 -4.81 -32.88 16.39
N ALA A 241 -6.02 -32.44 16.03
CA ALA A 241 -6.95 -33.20 15.20
C ALA A 241 -6.58 -33.18 13.71
N ASP A 242 -5.86 -32.15 13.25
CA ASP A 242 -5.51 -32.02 11.84
C ASP A 242 -4.43 -33.04 11.40
N SER A 243 -4.82 -33.85 10.42
CA SER A 243 -3.98 -34.92 9.85
C SER A 243 -3.24 -34.51 8.58
N SER A 244 -3.36 -33.24 8.15
CA SER A 244 -2.72 -32.75 6.93
C SER A 244 -1.21 -32.94 6.97
N ARG A 245 -0.70 -33.42 5.83
CA ARG A 245 0.72 -33.62 5.54
C ARG A 245 1.28 -32.56 4.60
N ASP A 246 0.48 -31.55 4.24
CA ASP A 246 0.97 -30.42 3.45
C ASP A 246 2.12 -29.74 4.21
N PRO A 247 3.31 -29.56 3.60
CA PRO A 247 4.44 -28.95 4.27
C PRO A 247 4.15 -27.56 4.87
N LYS A 248 3.30 -26.73 4.25
CA LYS A 248 2.90 -25.42 4.79
C LYS A 248 2.05 -25.58 6.04
N VAL A 249 1.05 -26.47 6.00
CA VAL A 249 0.18 -26.75 7.15
C VAL A 249 1.00 -27.34 8.31
N VAL A 250 1.96 -28.21 8.03
CA VAL A 250 2.88 -28.75 9.06
C VAL A 250 3.72 -27.65 9.71
N ARG A 251 4.29 -26.73 8.92
CA ARG A 251 5.07 -25.60 9.47
C ARG A 251 4.18 -24.62 10.24
N TRP A 252 2.96 -24.37 9.75
CA TRP A 252 1.96 -23.60 10.47
C TRP A 252 1.62 -24.21 11.83
N LYS A 253 1.28 -25.50 11.87
CA LYS A 253 0.98 -26.21 13.14
C LYS A 253 2.13 -26.09 14.14
N ALA A 254 3.39 -26.19 13.68
CA ALA A 254 4.56 -26.00 14.54
C ALA A 254 4.65 -24.57 15.10
N PHE A 255 4.44 -23.55 14.24
CA PHE A 255 4.39 -22.16 14.68
C PHE A 255 3.25 -21.91 15.65
N ALA A 256 2.02 -22.29 15.31
CA ALA A 256 0.83 -22.08 16.11
C ALA A 256 0.94 -22.76 17.48
N THR A 257 1.49 -23.98 17.55
CA THR A 257 1.78 -24.65 18.82
C THR A 257 2.78 -23.86 19.66
N GLY A 258 3.89 -23.42 19.06
CA GLY A 258 4.89 -22.61 19.76
C GLY A 258 4.32 -21.27 20.25
N LEU A 259 3.48 -20.61 19.46
CA LEU A 259 2.80 -19.38 19.87
C LEU A 259 1.85 -19.63 21.06
N LEU A 260 1.06 -20.71 21.02
CA LEU A 260 0.19 -21.12 22.13
C LEU A 260 0.97 -21.45 23.40
N ASP A 261 2.17 -22.03 23.28
CA ASP A 261 3.06 -22.29 24.42
C ASP A 261 3.58 -20.98 25.04
N VAL A 262 4.00 -20.02 24.20
CA VAL A 262 4.45 -18.68 24.67
C VAL A 262 3.32 -17.92 25.36
N LEU A 263 2.10 -17.99 24.82
CA LEU A 263 0.91 -17.35 25.40
C LEU A 263 0.40 -18.05 26.66
N GLY A 264 0.77 -19.32 26.89
CA GLY A 264 0.16 -20.15 27.92
C GLY A 264 -1.34 -20.35 27.70
N ALA A 265 -1.78 -20.47 26.44
CA ALA A 265 -3.18 -20.51 26.04
C ALA A 265 -3.54 -21.78 25.24
N ASP A 266 -4.84 -22.05 25.12
CA ASP A 266 -5.38 -23.14 24.31
C ASP A 266 -5.89 -22.67 22.93
N GLU A 267 -6.04 -21.36 22.75
CA GLU A 267 -6.52 -20.69 21.55
C GLU A 267 -5.70 -19.43 21.26
N ILE A 268 -5.37 -19.21 19.98
CA ILE A 268 -4.73 -18.00 19.49
C ILE A 268 -5.81 -16.91 19.38
N ASP A 269 -5.90 -16.09 20.42
CA ASP A 269 -6.70 -14.86 20.41
C ASP A 269 -5.93 -13.75 19.68
N PRO A 270 -6.36 -13.32 18.48
CA PRO A 270 -5.64 -12.32 17.68
C PRO A 270 -5.43 -10.99 18.41
N PHE A 271 -6.36 -10.58 19.26
CA PHE A 271 -6.27 -9.32 20.01
C PHE A 271 -5.20 -9.38 21.09
N ARG A 272 -5.17 -10.47 21.87
CA ARG A 272 -4.11 -10.68 22.88
C ARG A 272 -2.73 -10.80 22.26
N VAL A 273 -2.66 -11.47 21.11
CA VAL A 273 -1.40 -11.64 20.38
C VAL A 273 -0.80 -10.30 19.97
N ILE A 274 -1.63 -9.41 19.40
CA ILE A 274 -1.14 -8.14 18.91
C ILE A 274 -0.86 -7.14 20.05
N GLU A 275 -1.64 -7.14 21.13
CA GLU A 275 -1.33 -6.35 22.34
C GLU A 275 0.02 -6.75 22.95
N ALA A 276 0.32 -8.05 22.98
CA ALA A 276 1.57 -8.58 23.54
C ALA A 276 2.81 -8.19 22.73
N ILE A 277 2.67 -7.67 21.50
CA ILE A 277 3.81 -7.33 20.63
C ILE A 277 4.74 -6.27 21.24
N ARG A 278 4.24 -5.47 22.20
CA ARG A 278 5.06 -4.46 22.89
C ARG A 278 6.13 -5.08 23.79
N ASP A 279 5.88 -6.27 24.32
CA ASP A 279 6.79 -6.97 25.22
C ASP A 279 7.97 -7.57 24.44
N GLU A 280 9.19 -7.20 24.81
CA GLU A 280 10.41 -7.63 24.14
C GLU A 280 10.68 -9.13 24.32
N ASP A 281 10.39 -9.69 25.50
CA ASP A 281 10.60 -11.10 25.79
C ASP A 281 9.57 -11.96 25.06
N PHE A 282 8.32 -11.48 24.96
CA PHE A 282 7.32 -12.07 24.08
C PHE A 282 7.79 -12.09 22.63
N ARG A 283 8.24 -10.95 22.07
CA ARG A 283 8.76 -10.88 20.69
C ARG A 283 9.90 -11.88 20.47
N LYS A 284 10.85 -11.98 21.40
CA LYS A 284 11.97 -12.94 21.32
C LYS A 284 11.48 -14.39 21.32
N ALA A 285 10.54 -14.73 22.20
CA ALA A 285 10.01 -16.08 22.32
C ALA A 285 9.21 -16.48 21.06
N VAL A 286 8.34 -15.60 20.56
CA VAL A 286 7.58 -15.85 19.32
C VAL A 286 8.48 -15.89 18.09
N LYS A 287 9.56 -15.11 18.05
CA LYS A 287 10.53 -15.15 16.93
C LYS A 287 11.19 -16.52 16.78
N GLU A 288 11.45 -17.24 17.87
CA GLU A 288 11.92 -18.63 17.80
C GLU A 288 10.81 -19.57 17.29
N ALA A 289 9.58 -19.40 17.77
CA ALA A 289 8.42 -20.16 17.29
C ALA A 289 8.10 -19.91 15.80
N HIS A 290 8.40 -18.71 15.28
CA HIS A 290 8.19 -18.26 13.92
C HIS A 290 9.18 -18.88 12.90
N ARG A 291 10.33 -19.37 13.37
CA ARG A 291 11.40 -19.92 12.50
C ARG A 291 10.91 -20.93 11.43
N PRO A 292 9.94 -21.83 11.70
CA PRO A 292 9.41 -22.76 10.70
C PRO A 292 8.73 -22.05 9.52
N ILE A 293 8.09 -20.90 9.72
CA ILE A 293 7.25 -20.25 8.71
C ILE A 293 7.85 -18.96 8.12
N HIS A 294 9.06 -18.59 8.54
CA HIS A 294 9.67 -17.30 8.19
C HIS A 294 9.74 -16.97 6.69
N SER A 295 9.76 -17.97 5.81
CA SER A 295 9.82 -17.78 4.35
C SER A 295 8.45 -17.79 3.66
N ASP A 296 7.41 -18.22 4.38
CA ASP A 296 6.11 -18.54 3.80
C ASP A 296 5.22 -17.31 3.62
N TYR A 297 5.38 -16.33 4.51
CA TYR A 297 4.53 -15.13 4.62
C TYR A 297 5.25 -13.83 4.22
N ASN A 298 6.34 -13.93 3.46
CA ASN A 298 7.22 -12.82 3.06
C ASN A 298 6.70 -11.89 1.96
N ASP A 299 5.49 -12.10 1.45
CA ASP A 299 5.03 -11.49 0.19
C ASP A 299 3.72 -10.71 0.36
N ILE A 300 3.42 -10.19 1.55
CA ILE A 300 2.20 -9.42 1.80
C ILE A 300 2.47 -7.96 1.47
N SER A 301 2.19 -7.55 0.23
CA SER A 301 2.34 -6.16 -0.20
C SER A 301 1.17 -5.77 -1.10
N MET A 302 0.81 -4.49 -1.02
CA MET A 302 -0.18 -3.89 -1.90
C MET A 302 0.49 -3.18 -3.07
N ALA A 303 0.23 -3.65 -4.28
CA ALA A 303 0.54 -2.91 -5.50
C ALA A 303 -0.55 -1.87 -5.79
N LEU A 304 -0.16 -0.85 -6.55
CA LEU A 304 -1.05 0.21 -7.01
C LEU A 304 -0.73 0.51 -8.47
N TRP A 305 -1.73 0.38 -9.34
CA TRP A 305 -1.71 1.08 -10.61
C TRP A 305 -2.48 2.40 -10.46
N HIS A 306 -1.93 3.50 -10.95
CA HIS A 306 -2.66 4.76 -11.03
C HIS A 306 -2.43 5.45 -12.38
N GLY A 307 -3.45 6.14 -12.89
CA GLY A 307 -3.36 6.78 -14.19
C GLY A 307 -4.65 7.49 -14.58
N PRO A 308 -4.70 8.04 -15.80
CA PRO A 308 -5.92 8.66 -16.33
C PRO A 308 -7.10 7.69 -16.32
N ALA A 309 -8.29 8.16 -15.95
CA ALA A 309 -9.50 7.33 -15.90
C ALA A 309 -10.13 7.03 -17.27
N HIS A 310 -9.68 7.70 -18.35
CA HIS A 310 -10.19 7.50 -19.70
C HIS A 310 -9.07 7.42 -20.74
N GLN A 311 -9.17 6.47 -21.69
CA GLN A 311 -8.31 6.37 -22.89
C GLN A 311 -8.33 7.61 -23.82
N LEU A 312 -9.19 8.61 -23.56
CA LEU A 312 -9.28 9.85 -24.34
C LEU A 312 -8.47 11.01 -23.73
N ALA A 313 -7.77 10.78 -22.60
CA ALA A 313 -6.78 11.73 -22.08
C ALA A 313 -5.48 11.69 -22.91
N MET A 314 -5.61 12.01 -24.19
CA MET A 314 -4.46 12.40 -25.02
C MET A 314 -3.75 13.57 -24.32
N GLY A 315 -2.45 13.44 -24.06
CA GLY A 315 -1.64 14.48 -23.42
C GLY A 315 -1.47 14.38 -21.90
N ALA A 316 -1.82 13.25 -21.27
CA ALA A 316 -1.48 13.01 -19.87
C ALA A 316 -0.01 12.63 -19.72
N TRP A 317 0.83 13.61 -19.42
CA TRP A 317 2.25 13.38 -19.20
C TRP A 317 2.50 13.01 -17.74
N ILE A 318 3.11 11.85 -17.49
CA ILE A 318 3.77 11.60 -16.21
C ILE A 318 5.22 12.04 -16.35
N ARG A 319 5.57 13.11 -15.63
CA ARG A 319 6.96 13.55 -15.45
C ARG A 319 7.57 12.74 -14.32
N ALA A 320 8.43 11.78 -14.64
CA ALA A 320 9.24 11.08 -13.63
C ALA A 320 10.53 11.85 -13.37
N ARG A 321 10.81 12.25 -12.12
CA ARG A 321 12.08 12.87 -11.72
C ARG A 321 12.80 12.08 -10.64
N ASP A 322 14.10 12.24 -10.66
CA ASP A 322 15.04 11.72 -9.69
C ASP A 322 15.71 12.89 -8.96
N ASP A 323 15.50 13.01 -7.65
CA ASP A 323 15.98 14.15 -6.87
C ASP A 323 17.48 14.02 -6.54
N LEU A 324 18.31 14.74 -7.30
CA LEU A 324 19.75 14.82 -7.14
C LEU A 324 20.23 16.09 -6.43
N ARG A 325 19.41 16.75 -5.59
CA ARG A 325 19.86 17.93 -4.80
C ARG A 325 20.95 17.65 -3.75
N GLN A 326 21.65 16.53 -3.84
CA GLN A 326 22.90 16.33 -3.11
C GLN A 326 24.10 16.70 -3.97
N HIS A 327 24.63 17.89 -3.68
CA HIS A 327 25.91 18.51 -4.03
C HIS A 327 27.07 17.58 -4.46
N PHE A 328 26.90 16.76 -5.50
CA PHE A 328 27.96 16.04 -6.17
C PHE A 328 28.42 16.90 -7.34
N ARG A 329 29.41 17.76 -7.07
CA ARG A 329 30.28 18.39 -8.08
C ARG A 329 29.55 19.15 -9.22
N GLY A 330 28.43 19.81 -8.94
CA GLY A 330 27.86 20.80 -9.86
C GLY A 330 27.19 20.24 -11.13
N TRP A 331 26.63 19.03 -11.05
CA TRP A 331 25.78 18.47 -12.10
C TRP A 331 24.38 18.17 -11.56
N ASP A 332 23.43 19.04 -11.83
CA ASP A 332 22.00 18.75 -11.64
C ASP A 332 21.51 17.96 -12.86
N GLN A 333 21.49 16.63 -12.78
CA GLN A 333 20.86 15.79 -13.81
C GLN A 333 19.67 15.05 -13.21
N ALA A 334 18.48 15.67 -13.23
CA ALA A 334 17.25 14.89 -13.13
C ALA A 334 17.02 14.22 -14.50
N ASN A 335 16.94 12.88 -14.54
CA ASN A 335 16.39 12.21 -15.71
C ASN A 335 14.90 12.52 -15.73
N GLU A 336 14.43 13.19 -16.79
CA GLU A 336 13.03 13.51 -16.98
C GLU A 336 12.46 12.61 -18.08
N PHE A 337 11.49 11.77 -17.71
CA PHE A 337 10.73 10.96 -18.65
C PHE A 337 9.31 11.49 -18.75
N ILE A 338 8.78 11.47 -19.95
CA ILE A 338 7.48 12.03 -20.30
C ILE A 338 6.79 11.00 -21.18
N SER A 339 5.66 10.47 -20.73
CA SER A 339 4.89 9.46 -21.49
C SER A 339 3.41 9.54 -21.14
N GLU A 340 2.57 9.05 -22.05
CA GLU A 340 1.13 8.87 -21.88
C GLU A 340 0.84 7.52 -21.22
N GLY A 341 0.09 7.53 -20.12
CA GLY A 341 -0.31 6.31 -19.42
C GLY A 341 -0.27 6.44 -17.90
N GLY A 342 -0.43 5.30 -17.23
CA GLY A 342 -0.35 5.16 -15.80
C GLY A 342 1.03 4.69 -15.30
N THR A 343 1.14 4.63 -13.99
CA THR A 343 2.29 4.06 -13.28
C THR A 343 1.82 2.86 -12.46
N LEU A 344 2.57 1.77 -12.55
CA LEU A 344 2.39 0.56 -11.75
C LEU A 344 3.45 0.49 -10.66
N LEU A 345 3.04 0.68 -9.42
CA LEU A 345 3.86 0.59 -8.21
C LEU A 345 3.65 -0.81 -7.63
N THR A 346 4.68 -1.66 -7.67
CA THR A 346 4.55 -3.08 -7.31
C THR A 346 4.81 -3.38 -5.83
N GLY A 347 5.27 -2.39 -5.07
CA GLY A 347 5.69 -2.56 -3.68
C GLY A 347 6.72 -3.68 -3.54
N ASP A 348 6.52 -4.52 -2.54
CA ASP A 348 7.40 -5.62 -2.17
C ASP A 348 6.91 -7.00 -2.65
N LEU A 349 5.96 -7.01 -3.60
CA LEU A 349 5.38 -8.24 -4.13
C LEU A 349 6.43 -9.17 -4.75
N GLY A 350 6.51 -10.40 -4.21
CA GLY A 350 7.27 -11.49 -4.80
C GLY A 350 6.61 -12.11 -6.03
N LEU A 351 6.65 -11.43 -7.18
CA LEU A 351 6.04 -11.87 -8.45
C LEU A 351 6.68 -13.13 -9.06
N LYS A 352 7.78 -13.64 -8.50
CA LYS A 352 8.48 -14.84 -8.99
C LYS A 352 7.63 -16.11 -8.94
N LYS A 353 6.75 -16.22 -7.94
CA LYS A 353 5.86 -17.38 -7.74
C LYS A 353 4.76 -17.34 -8.81
N LYS A 354 4.56 -18.47 -9.51
CA LYS A 354 3.59 -18.54 -10.63
C LYS A 354 2.18 -18.13 -10.21
N THR A 355 1.68 -18.67 -9.10
CA THR A 355 0.31 -18.40 -8.61
C THR A 355 0.08 -16.91 -8.39
N VAL A 356 1.04 -16.26 -7.75
CA VAL A 356 1.00 -14.82 -7.43
C VAL A 356 1.04 -13.99 -8.70
N PHE A 357 1.89 -14.39 -9.66
CA PHE A 357 1.94 -13.72 -10.95
C PHE A 357 0.65 -13.89 -11.74
N ASP A 358 0.04 -15.07 -11.73
CA ASP A 358 -1.20 -15.31 -12.47
C ASP A 358 -2.34 -14.46 -11.91
N GLU A 359 -2.45 -14.35 -10.58
CA GLU A 359 -3.44 -13.47 -9.93
C GLU A 359 -3.15 -11.99 -10.21
N PHE A 360 -1.88 -11.59 -10.19
CA PHE A 360 -1.45 -10.22 -10.53
C PHE A 360 -1.72 -9.87 -12.00
N GLU A 361 -1.47 -10.82 -12.91
CA GLU A 361 -1.72 -10.69 -14.35
C GLU A 361 -3.22 -10.55 -14.62
N ASP A 362 -4.04 -11.44 -14.05
CA ASP A 362 -5.51 -11.35 -14.12
C ASP A 362 -6.03 -10.00 -13.61
N HIS A 363 -5.53 -9.56 -12.45
CA HIS A 363 -5.99 -8.34 -11.81
C HIS A 363 -5.66 -7.07 -12.60
N TYR A 364 -4.54 -7.04 -13.33
CA TYR A 364 -4.08 -5.87 -14.08
C TYR A 364 -4.18 -6.01 -15.61
N ASP A 365 -4.85 -7.04 -16.14
CA ASP A 365 -4.94 -7.31 -17.58
C ASP A 365 -5.41 -6.08 -18.38
N GLY A 366 -6.46 -5.40 -17.91
CA GLY A 366 -6.97 -4.18 -18.53
C GLY A 366 -6.10 -2.91 -18.38
N TYR A 367 -5.05 -2.96 -17.56
CA TYR A 367 -4.20 -1.82 -17.21
C TYR A 367 -2.80 -1.90 -17.81
N PHE A 368 -2.29 -3.10 -18.13
CA PHE A 368 -0.98 -3.23 -18.74
C PHE A 368 -0.83 -2.43 -20.05
N PRO A 369 -1.80 -2.42 -20.98
CA PRO A 369 -1.66 -1.67 -22.24
C PRO A 369 -1.54 -0.15 -22.07
N SER A 370 -1.97 0.40 -20.94
CA SER A 370 -1.91 1.82 -20.61
C SER A 370 -0.85 2.15 -19.56
N THR A 371 0.08 1.24 -19.25
CA THR A 371 1.12 1.45 -18.25
C THR A 371 2.39 1.99 -18.91
N ALA A 372 2.79 3.20 -18.53
CA ALA A 372 4.01 3.85 -19.03
C ALA A 372 5.21 3.67 -18.11
N PHE A 373 4.97 3.52 -16.80
CA PHE A 373 6.02 3.45 -15.79
C PHE A 373 5.78 2.28 -14.85
N VAL A 374 6.84 1.57 -14.48
CA VAL A 374 6.76 0.44 -13.53
C VAL A 374 7.85 0.56 -12.46
N ALA A 375 7.44 0.65 -11.20
CA ALA A 375 8.35 0.43 -10.08
C ALA A 375 8.62 -1.06 -9.99
N THR A 376 9.88 -1.47 -10.07
CA THR A 376 10.22 -2.89 -9.95
C THR A 376 9.98 -3.42 -8.53
N PRO A 377 9.54 -4.69 -8.37
CA PRO A 377 9.21 -5.22 -7.05
C PRO A 377 10.44 -5.38 -6.16
N HIS A 378 10.27 -5.17 -4.84
CA HIS A 378 11.26 -5.49 -3.80
C HIS A 378 12.66 -4.97 -4.16
N HIS A 379 12.74 -3.67 -4.46
CA HIS A 379 13.96 -2.96 -4.86
C HIS A 379 14.69 -3.56 -6.08
N GLY A 380 13.95 -4.17 -7.01
CA GLY A 380 14.51 -4.80 -8.20
C GLY A 380 15.16 -6.17 -7.96
N SER A 381 14.82 -6.83 -6.86
CA SER A 381 15.34 -8.16 -6.56
C SER A 381 15.02 -9.16 -7.67
N ARG A 382 16.06 -9.83 -8.20
CA ARG A 382 15.91 -10.94 -9.16
C ARG A 382 15.06 -12.09 -8.61
N ARG A 383 14.92 -12.18 -7.28
CA ARG A 383 14.10 -13.20 -6.60
C ARG A 383 12.62 -12.84 -6.56
N SER A 384 12.27 -11.59 -6.80
CA SER A 384 10.89 -11.10 -6.85
C SER A 384 10.42 -10.86 -8.30
N TRP A 385 11.34 -10.73 -9.25
CA TRP A 385 11.03 -10.47 -10.66
C TRP A 385 10.50 -11.69 -11.45
N ASN A 386 9.52 -11.43 -12.32
CA ASN A 386 9.01 -12.39 -13.30
C ASN A 386 9.02 -11.79 -14.72
N PRO A 387 9.79 -12.35 -15.68
CA PRO A 387 9.90 -11.80 -17.03
C PRO A 387 8.60 -11.86 -17.84
N ARG A 388 7.59 -12.62 -17.40
CA ARG A 388 6.26 -12.66 -18.05
C ARG A 388 5.57 -11.29 -18.07
N ILE A 389 5.96 -10.33 -17.23
CA ILE A 389 5.39 -8.98 -17.25
C ILE A 389 5.78 -8.18 -18.50
N LEU A 390 6.97 -8.45 -19.08
CA LEU A 390 7.50 -7.69 -20.20
C LEU A 390 6.60 -7.70 -21.45
N PRO A 391 6.09 -8.86 -21.94
CA PRO A 391 5.20 -8.87 -23.10
C PRO A 391 3.80 -8.28 -22.83
N LEU A 392 3.42 -8.02 -21.58
CA LEU A 392 2.12 -7.43 -21.24
C LEU A 392 2.13 -5.90 -21.40
N LEU A 393 3.32 -5.30 -21.31
CA LEU A 393 3.52 -3.85 -21.26
C LEU A 393 3.86 -3.26 -22.65
N PRO A 394 3.55 -1.97 -22.89
CA PRO A 394 4.04 -1.25 -24.06
C PRO A 394 5.56 -1.30 -24.18
N SER A 395 6.08 -1.30 -25.43
CA SER A 395 7.52 -1.39 -25.69
C SER A 395 8.33 -0.21 -25.15
N GLU A 396 7.69 0.94 -24.93
CA GLU A 396 8.31 2.16 -24.40
C GLU A 396 8.18 2.30 -22.88
N THR A 397 7.68 1.27 -22.18
CA THR A 397 7.53 1.30 -20.72
C THR A 397 8.87 1.50 -20.02
N ALA A 398 8.94 2.51 -19.16
CA ALA A 398 10.11 2.79 -18.35
C ALA A 398 10.03 2.06 -17.00
N PHE A 399 11.13 1.41 -16.60
CA PHE A 399 11.25 0.77 -15.30
C PHE A 399 12.12 1.61 -14.37
N PHE A 400 11.67 1.80 -13.14
CA PHE A 400 12.43 2.47 -12.11
C PHE A 400 12.70 1.56 -10.90
N LEU A 401 13.84 1.82 -10.27
CA LEU A 401 14.42 1.05 -9.19
C LEU A 401 14.66 2.01 -8.03
N SER A 402 14.14 1.67 -6.86
CA SER A 402 14.56 2.31 -5.62
C SER A 402 15.86 1.64 -5.17
N ALA A 403 16.98 2.33 -5.34
CA ALA A 403 18.32 1.83 -5.03
C ALA A 403 19.23 2.93 -4.48
#